data_AF-A0A9D5CZT0-F1
#
_entry.id   AF-A0A9D5CZT0-F1
#
_cell.length_a   1.000
_cell.length_b   1.000
_cell.length_c   1.000
_cell.angle_alpha   90.00
_cell.angle_beta   90.00
_cell.angle_gamma   90.00
#
_symmetry.space_group_name_H-M   'P 1'
#
loop_
_entity.id
_entity.type
_entity.pdbx_description
1 polymer ?
#
loop_
_entity_poly.entity_id
_entity_poly.type
_entity_poly.pdbx_seq_one_letter_code
_entity_poly.pdbx_strand_id
1 'polypeptide(L)'
;MGSSVPLSSSKVLLDIGGKKYSTTIDTLTQREPHSMLAAMFSGRHTVSEDPETGVVFVDRDGKHFRHVLNWLREGVIPILTDSEYQELLREAEYYQLLGLVEHINVHLNRKKDGEGSGPELTRKDVIKCIQSKRVRFRGVNLSGLNLSKLDLSYVDFSYACIQKTCFRGANLQKAKFGDVEADGSDFQDALLRECEFIGANLSGAVLDRAHLQSANLQDACLIGGSLCEADLRTAHLQNAKLADANLHGANLEGANLKGAKLSGANLKSANLQRAYLREVDLRDTQLEGAKLGGANLLGAIR
;
A
#
# COMPACT_ATOMS: atom_id res chain seq x y z
N MET A 1 48.47 33.71 -27.45
CA MET A 1 48.30 33.69 -25.98
C MET A 1 47.15 34.62 -25.64
N GLY A 2 46.05 34.04 -25.19
CA GLY A 2 44.84 34.76 -24.77
C GLY A 2 44.08 33.78 -23.89
N SER A 3 44.63 33.53 -22.70
CA SER A 3 44.07 32.65 -21.70
C SER A 3 42.64 33.08 -21.37
N SER A 4 41.67 32.24 -21.71
CA SER A 4 40.30 32.33 -21.21
C SER A 4 40.34 32.14 -19.70
N VAL A 5 40.31 33.25 -18.96
CA VAL A 5 40.04 33.23 -17.52
C VAL A 5 38.61 32.67 -17.36
N PRO A 6 38.38 31.59 -16.61
CA PRO A 6 37.03 31.17 -16.28
C PRO A 6 36.37 32.34 -15.55
N LEU A 7 35.18 32.78 -15.98
CA LEU A 7 34.42 33.76 -15.20
C LEU A 7 34.28 33.23 -13.78
N SER A 8 34.97 33.88 -12.83
CA SER A 8 34.77 33.64 -11.40
C SER A 8 33.29 33.84 -11.12
N SER A 9 32.58 32.79 -10.72
CA SER A 9 31.15 32.87 -10.43
C SER A 9 30.88 33.97 -9.41
N SER A 10 30.22 35.06 -9.82
CA SER A 10 30.00 36.22 -8.94
C SER A 10 29.28 35.79 -7.67
N LYS A 11 29.78 36.29 -6.53
CA LYS A 11 29.20 36.02 -5.21
C LYS A 11 27.83 36.69 -5.12
N VAL A 12 26.87 35.98 -4.54
CA VAL A 12 25.51 36.46 -4.27
C VAL A 12 25.26 36.40 -2.76
N LEU A 13 24.66 37.47 -2.24
CA LEU A 13 24.17 37.55 -0.87
C LEU A 13 22.65 37.51 -0.89
N LEU A 14 22.06 36.59 -0.12
CA LEU A 14 20.62 36.37 -0.06
C LEU A 14 20.12 36.57 1.36
N ASP A 15 18.97 37.20 1.51
CA ASP A 15 18.18 37.21 2.75
C ASP A 15 16.83 36.54 2.47
N ILE A 16 16.62 35.36 3.04
CA ILE A 16 15.40 34.56 2.85
C ILE A 16 14.60 34.64 4.15
N GLY A 17 13.59 35.51 4.20
CA GLY A 17 12.73 35.71 5.37
C GLY A 17 13.49 36.02 6.67
N GLY A 18 14.57 36.79 6.58
CA GLY A 18 15.42 37.17 7.71
C GLY A 18 16.64 36.27 7.93
N LYS A 19 16.81 35.19 7.15
CA LYS A 19 18.00 34.32 7.20
C LYS A 19 18.97 34.63 6.07
N LYS A 20 20.19 35.02 6.45
CA LYS A 20 21.23 35.41 5.50
C LYS A 20 22.03 34.21 4.98
N TYR A 21 22.22 34.15 3.67
CA TYR A 21 22.99 33.14 2.96
C TYR A 21 23.98 33.81 2.01
N SER A 22 25.08 33.10 1.73
CA SER A 22 26.01 33.47 0.67
C SER A 22 26.27 32.27 -0.22
N THR A 23 26.29 32.52 -1.53
CA THR A 23 26.50 31.51 -2.56
C THR A 23 27.03 32.18 -3.83
N THR A 24 27.03 31.48 -4.96
CA THR A 24 27.45 31.99 -6.26
C THR A 24 26.34 31.93 -7.29
N ILE A 25 26.41 32.75 -8.35
CA ILE A 25 25.49 32.69 -9.49
C ILE A 25 25.46 31.27 -10.08
N ASP A 26 26.62 30.63 -10.25
CA ASP A 26 26.74 29.27 -10.78
C ASP A 26 25.92 28.27 -9.95
N THR A 27 25.97 28.37 -8.61
CA THR A 27 25.17 27.51 -7.74
C THR A 27 23.67 27.67 -8.04
N LEU A 28 23.21 28.91 -8.22
CA LEU A 28 21.79 29.21 -8.38
C LEU A 28 21.26 28.89 -9.79
N THR A 29 22.15 28.70 -10.77
CA THR A 29 21.76 28.66 -12.19
C THR A 29 22.09 27.34 -12.90
N GLN A 30 23.06 26.55 -12.43
CA GLN A 30 23.56 25.39 -13.19
C GLN A 30 22.68 24.15 -13.12
N ARG A 31 22.31 23.68 -11.92
CA ARG A 31 21.64 22.38 -11.76
C ARG A 31 20.18 22.39 -12.24
N GLU A 32 19.46 23.46 -11.90
CA GLU A 32 18.04 23.63 -12.20
C GLU A 32 17.89 24.90 -13.06
N PRO A 33 18.34 24.90 -14.32
CA PRO A 33 18.44 26.12 -15.15
C PRO A 33 17.09 26.73 -15.50
N HIS A 34 16.00 26.00 -15.26
CA HIS A 34 14.62 26.45 -15.45
C HIS A 34 13.93 26.86 -14.14
N SER A 35 14.63 26.82 -13.01
CA SER A 35 14.09 27.26 -11.72
C SER A 35 13.89 28.77 -11.66
N MET A 36 13.06 29.22 -10.71
CA MET A 36 12.88 30.64 -10.41
C MET A 36 14.21 31.29 -10.03
N LEU A 37 15.03 30.62 -9.22
CA LEU A 37 16.36 31.12 -8.82
C LEU A 37 17.28 31.28 -10.04
N ALA A 38 17.28 30.30 -10.95
CA ALA A 38 18.05 30.42 -12.18
C ALA A 38 17.55 31.60 -13.04
N ALA A 39 16.24 31.78 -13.16
CA ALA A 39 15.66 32.91 -13.88
C ALA A 39 16.10 34.26 -13.27
N MET A 40 16.00 34.40 -11.95
CA MET A 40 16.44 35.61 -11.22
C MET A 40 17.91 35.92 -11.46
N PHE A 41 18.80 34.93 -11.33
CA PHE A 41 20.24 35.16 -11.29
C PHE A 41 20.98 34.89 -12.62
N SER A 42 20.27 34.51 -13.69
CA SER A 42 20.84 34.34 -15.04
C SER A 42 21.09 35.64 -15.79
N GLY A 43 20.73 36.79 -15.21
CA GLY A 43 20.80 38.10 -15.86
C GLY A 43 19.65 38.37 -16.85
N ARG A 44 18.67 37.47 -16.94
CA ARG A 44 17.47 37.63 -17.80
C ARG A 44 16.39 38.52 -17.17
N HIS A 45 16.47 38.74 -15.86
CA HIS A 45 15.53 39.55 -15.10
C HIS A 45 16.30 40.51 -14.18
N THR A 46 15.77 41.71 -13.97
CA THR A 46 16.31 42.64 -12.98
C THR A 46 15.92 42.16 -11.59
N VAL A 47 16.90 41.87 -10.76
CA VAL A 47 16.71 41.54 -9.35
C VAL A 47 16.88 42.81 -8.52
N SER A 48 15.97 43.05 -7.58
CA SER A 48 16.11 44.17 -6.64
C SER A 48 17.13 43.80 -5.57
N GLU A 49 18.25 44.51 -5.55
CA GLU A 49 19.31 44.40 -4.55
C GLU A 49 19.27 45.61 -3.63
N ASP A 50 19.60 45.40 -2.36
CA ASP A 50 19.86 46.49 -1.43
C ASP A 50 21.07 47.31 -1.93
N PRO A 51 20.92 48.64 -2.17
CA PRO A 51 21.97 49.43 -2.81
C PRO A 51 23.27 49.56 -1.99
N GLU A 52 23.19 49.41 -0.67
CA GLU A 52 24.35 49.57 0.22
C GLU A 52 25.09 48.24 0.44
N THR A 53 24.33 47.14 0.53
CA THR A 53 24.85 45.84 0.94
C THR A 53 24.91 44.80 -0.19
N GLY A 54 24.22 45.03 -1.31
CA GLY A 54 24.11 44.09 -2.43
C GLY A 54 23.32 42.82 -2.08
N VAL A 55 22.51 42.85 -1.01
CA VAL A 55 21.72 41.71 -0.57
C VAL A 55 20.41 41.65 -1.35
N VAL A 56 20.08 40.47 -1.86
CA VAL A 56 18.75 40.19 -2.44
C VAL A 56 17.84 39.63 -1.37
N PHE A 57 16.74 40.32 -1.10
CA PHE A 57 15.70 39.83 -0.20
C PHE A 57 14.68 38.98 -0.95
N VAL A 58 14.30 37.84 -0.35
CA VAL A 58 13.24 36.96 -0.82
C VAL A 58 12.29 36.72 0.35
N ASP A 59 11.03 37.11 0.17
CA ASP A 59 9.97 37.00 1.18
C ASP A 59 9.44 35.56 1.28
N ARG A 60 10.26 34.67 1.84
CA ARG A 60 10.00 33.23 2.01
C ARG A 60 10.58 32.70 3.32
N ASP A 61 10.13 31.52 3.74
CA ASP A 61 10.67 30.90 4.95
C ASP A 61 12.12 30.42 4.72
N GLY A 62 13.07 31.10 5.37
CA GLY A 62 14.47 30.73 5.33
C GLY A 62 14.81 29.43 6.05
N LYS A 63 13.90 28.79 6.80
CA LYS A 63 14.14 27.60 7.63
C LYS A 63 14.90 26.50 6.91
N HIS A 64 14.45 26.14 5.71
CA HIS A 64 14.98 25.01 4.93
C HIS A 64 15.86 25.42 3.75
N PHE A 65 16.12 26.71 3.58
CA PHE A 65 16.85 27.20 2.40
C PHE A 65 18.29 26.67 2.30
N ARG A 66 18.89 26.24 3.42
CA ARG A 66 20.17 25.51 3.39
C ARG A 66 20.09 24.23 2.55
N HIS A 67 18.98 23.50 2.61
CA HIS A 67 18.79 22.27 1.84
C HIS A 67 18.62 22.55 0.34
N VAL A 68 17.95 23.66 0.00
CA VAL A 68 17.89 24.15 -1.39
C VAL A 68 19.29 24.42 -1.94
N LEU A 69 20.15 25.09 -1.18
CA LEU A 69 21.52 25.34 -1.60
C LEU A 69 22.35 24.05 -1.73
N ASN A 70 22.19 23.11 -0.81
CA ASN A 70 22.90 21.82 -0.88
C ASN A 70 22.45 20.99 -2.08
N TRP A 71 21.16 20.98 -2.39
CA TRP A 71 20.62 20.38 -3.62
C TRP A 71 21.25 21.03 -4.85
N LEU A 72 21.22 22.35 -4.95
CA LEU A 72 21.73 23.07 -6.10
C LEU A 72 23.24 22.84 -6.34
N ARG A 73 24.04 22.80 -5.27
CA ARG A 73 25.49 22.54 -5.36
C ARG A 73 25.80 21.11 -5.76
N GLU A 74 25.35 20.15 -4.95
CA GLU A 74 25.88 18.79 -4.97
C GLU A 74 24.80 17.75 -5.31
N GLY A 75 23.54 18.13 -5.37
CA GLY A 75 22.41 17.21 -5.54
C GLY A 75 22.10 16.46 -4.25
N VAL A 76 22.57 16.98 -3.10
CA VAL A 76 22.37 16.34 -1.80
C VAL A 76 20.91 16.46 -1.41
N ILE A 77 20.25 15.31 -1.26
CA ILE A 77 18.93 15.20 -0.66
C ILE A 77 19.12 15.12 0.86
N PRO A 78 18.54 16.03 1.64
CA PRO A 78 18.68 16.00 3.10
C PRO A 78 17.93 14.81 3.68
N ILE A 79 18.35 14.35 4.86
CA ILE A 79 17.59 13.39 5.68
C ILE A 79 16.78 14.23 6.67
N LEU A 80 15.46 14.24 6.53
CA LEU A 80 14.53 15.07 7.30
C LEU A 80 13.35 14.25 7.82
N THR A 81 12.59 14.79 8.76
CA THR A 81 11.27 14.25 9.12
C THR A 81 10.24 14.55 8.03
N ASP A 82 9.11 13.82 7.99
CA ASP A 82 8.08 14.03 6.97
C ASP A 82 7.47 15.45 7.03
N SER A 83 7.30 16.01 8.23
CA SER A 83 6.86 17.40 8.40
C SER A 83 7.85 18.39 7.79
N GLU A 84 9.14 18.14 7.98
CA GLU A 84 10.20 18.97 7.41
C GLU A 84 10.34 18.78 5.89
N TYR A 85 10.10 17.58 5.37
CA TYR A 85 10.00 17.36 3.91
C TYR A 85 8.80 18.09 3.31
N GLN A 86 7.64 18.12 3.97
CA GLN A 86 6.48 18.90 3.52
C GLN A 86 6.76 20.40 3.55
N GLU A 87 7.49 20.89 4.56
CA GLU A 87 7.96 22.27 4.61
C GLU A 87 8.95 22.57 3.48
N LEU A 88 9.95 21.71 3.26
CA LEU A 88 10.92 21.85 2.17
C LEU A 88 10.25 21.74 0.79
N LEU A 89 9.24 20.87 0.63
CA LEU A 89 8.50 20.70 -0.62
C LEU A 89 7.84 22.02 -1.04
N ARG A 90 7.18 22.73 -0.11
CA ARG A 90 6.55 24.03 -0.40
C ARG A 90 7.57 25.06 -0.89
N GLU A 91 8.78 25.05 -0.34
CA GLU A 91 9.85 25.94 -0.82
C GLU A 91 10.39 25.49 -2.19
N ALA A 92 10.59 24.18 -2.39
CA ALA A 92 11.06 23.64 -3.65
C ALA A 92 10.09 23.91 -4.81
N GLU A 93 8.78 23.81 -4.56
CA GLU A 93 7.73 24.17 -5.52
C GLU A 93 7.73 25.67 -5.82
N TYR A 94 7.84 26.51 -4.79
CA TYR A 94 7.94 27.97 -4.97
C TYR A 94 9.12 28.35 -5.86
N TYR A 95 10.31 27.82 -5.58
CA TYR A 95 11.51 28.07 -6.37
C TYR A 95 11.52 27.32 -7.72
N GLN A 96 10.51 26.49 -8.00
CA GLN A 96 10.40 25.68 -9.22
C GLN A 96 11.60 24.75 -9.43
N LEU A 97 12.06 24.11 -8.35
CA LEU A 97 13.17 23.15 -8.35
C LEU A 97 12.62 21.75 -8.66
N LEU A 98 12.26 21.50 -9.92
CA LEU A 98 11.52 20.30 -10.32
C LEU A 98 12.21 18.99 -9.92
N GLY A 99 13.54 18.90 -10.05
CA GLY A 99 14.27 17.70 -9.64
C GLY A 99 14.20 17.46 -8.13
N LEU A 100 14.31 18.53 -7.32
CA LEU A 100 14.16 18.42 -5.87
C LEU A 100 12.72 18.03 -5.48
N VAL A 101 11.72 18.62 -6.14
CA VAL A 101 10.29 18.29 -5.95
C VAL A 101 10.04 16.82 -6.27
N GLU A 102 10.55 16.31 -7.39
CA GLU A 102 10.44 14.89 -7.75
C GLU A 102 11.07 13.99 -6.69
N HIS A 103 12.29 14.30 -6.23
CA HIS A 103 12.95 13.51 -5.19
C HIS A 103 12.21 13.52 -3.85
N ILE A 104 11.73 14.68 -3.40
CA ILE A 104 10.94 14.78 -2.16
C ILE A 104 9.63 14.01 -2.32
N ASN A 105 8.96 14.12 -3.46
CA ASN A 105 7.75 13.36 -3.74
C ASN A 105 8.03 11.86 -3.81
N VAL A 106 9.15 11.41 -4.38
CA VAL A 106 9.55 10.00 -4.30
C VAL A 106 9.78 9.58 -2.85
N HIS A 107 10.38 10.42 -2.01
CA HIS A 107 10.55 10.11 -0.58
C HIS A 107 9.21 10.02 0.17
N LEU A 108 8.31 10.98 -0.08
CA LEU A 108 6.99 11.04 0.54
C LEU A 108 6.02 9.97 -0.02
N ASN A 109 6.15 9.59 -1.29
CA ASN A 109 5.32 8.59 -1.96
C ASN A 109 5.87 7.16 -1.77
N ARG A 110 7.18 6.97 -1.54
CA ARG A 110 7.73 5.69 -1.04
C ARG A 110 7.07 5.24 0.27
N LYS A 111 6.44 6.17 1.01
CA LYS A 111 5.62 5.88 2.19
C LYS A 111 4.11 5.73 1.91
N LYS A 112 3.63 6.07 0.71
CA LYS A 112 2.25 5.76 0.27
C LYS A 112 2.14 4.35 -0.32
N ASP A 113 3.20 3.85 -0.94
CA ASP A 113 3.32 2.46 -1.42
C ASP A 113 4.06 1.55 -0.41
N GLY A 114 4.30 2.06 0.80
CA GLY A 114 5.09 1.43 1.86
C GLY A 114 4.79 2.07 3.21
N GLU A 115 3.55 1.91 3.68
CA GLU A 115 3.15 2.33 5.01
C GLU A 115 4.03 1.68 6.10
N GLY A 116 4.60 2.48 7.01
CA GLY A 116 5.19 1.98 8.25
C GLY A 116 6.32 2.80 8.86
N SER A 117 6.12 4.08 9.19
CA SER A 117 6.98 4.71 10.22
C SER A 117 6.23 5.68 11.14
N GLY A 118 5.02 5.29 11.56
CA GLY A 118 4.71 5.36 12.99
C GLY A 118 5.43 4.21 13.71
N PRO A 119 5.37 4.07 15.04
CA PRO A 119 5.79 2.81 15.66
C PRO A 119 5.05 1.66 14.96
N GLU A 120 5.80 0.83 14.25
CA GLU A 120 5.28 -0.34 13.55
C GLU A 120 4.55 -1.18 14.60
N LEU A 121 3.23 -1.33 14.41
CA LEU A 121 2.38 -1.91 15.45
C LEU A 121 2.85 -3.34 15.66
N THR A 122 3.46 -3.65 16.79
CA THR A 122 4.08 -4.97 16.96
C THR A 122 3.04 -6.02 17.34
N ARG A 123 3.37 -7.31 17.18
CA ARG A 123 2.55 -8.40 17.76
C ARG A 123 2.27 -8.16 19.26
N LYS A 124 3.24 -7.60 20.00
CA LYS A 124 3.08 -7.29 21.43
C LYS A 124 2.00 -6.22 21.65
N ASP A 125 1.92 -5.23 20.76
CA ASP A 125 0.91 -4.18 20.85
C ASP A 125 -0.48 -4.72 20.50
N VAL A 126 -0.58 -5.60 19.49
CA VAL A 126 -1.82 -6.34 19.21
C VAL A 126 -2.29 -7.14 20.43
N ILE A 127 -1.38 -7.87 21.09
CA ILE A 127 -1.71 -8.64 22.30
C ILE A 127 -2.23 -7.73 23.41
N LYS A 128 -1.59 -6.58 23.66
CA LYS A 128 -2.06 -5.61 24.65
C LYS A 128 -3.45 -5.07 24.31
N CYS A 129 -3.70 -4.75 23.04
CA CYS A 129 -5.00 -4.30 22.57
C CYS A 129 -6.09 -5.36 22.85
N ILE A 130 -5.84 -6.62 22.52
CA ILE A 130 -6.75 -7.74 22.80
C ILE A 130 -7.08 -7.84 24.29
N GLN A 131 -6.06 -7.77 25.14
CA GLN A 131 -6.24 -7.85 26.60
C GLN A 131 -7.06 -6.68 27.18
N SER A 132 -7.05 -5.52 26.53
CA SER A 132 -7.79 -4.32 26.96
C SER A 132 -9.29 -4.29 26.57
N LYS A 133 -9.82 -5.35 25.94
CA LYS A 133 -11.25 -5.52 25.55
C LYS A 133 -11.85 -4.42 24.64
N ARG A 134 -11.02 -3.62 23.96
CA ARG A 134 -11.45 -2.60 22.98
C ARG A 134 -10.69 -2.80 21.67
N VAL A 135 -11.01 -3.84 20.90
CA VAL A 135 -10.25 -4.15 19.69
C VAL A 135 -11.04 -3.84 18.44
N ARG A 136 -10.62 -2.80 17.73
CA ARG A 136 -10.93 -2.56 16.32
C ARG A 136 -9.62 -2.19 15.64
N PHE A 137 -9.23 -2.94 14.63
CA PHE A 137 -8.08 -2.69 13.77
C PHE A 137 -8.52 -2.18 12.40
N ARG A 138 -9.68 -1.54 12.34
CA ARG A 138 -10.21 -0.95 11.11
C ARG A 138 -9.23 0.09 10.56
N GLY A 139 -8.82 -0.06 9.30
CA GLY A 139 -7.89 0.88 8.66
C GLY A 139 -6.46 0.87 9.22
N VAL A 140 -6.09 -0.14 10.02
CA VAL A 140 -4.75 -0.24 10.61
C VAL A 140 -3.84 -1.07 9.70
N ASN A 141 -2.57 -0.71 9.63
CA ASN A 141 -1.55 -1.55 9.01
C ASN A 141 -0.99 -2.56 10.00
N LEU A 142 -1.15 -3.84 9.67
CA LEU A 142 -0.66 -5.02 10.38
C LEU A 142 0.18 -5.91 9.45
N SER A 143 0.61 -5.38 8.30
CA SER A 143 1.29 -6.12 7.25
C SER A 143 2.57 -6.79 7.77
N GLY A 144 2.80 -8.02 7.34
CA GLY A 144 3.96 -8.82 7.74
C GLY A 144 3.96 -9.30 9.20
N LEU A 145 3.01 -8.87 10.04
CA LEU A 145 2.98 -9.30 11.44
C LEU A 145 2.69 -10.79 11.55
N ASN A 146 3.33 -11.41 12.52
CA ASN A 146 2.92 -12.73 12.98
C ASN A 146 1.81 -12.57 14.03
N LEU A 147 0.58 -12.93 13.67
CA LEU A 147 -0.62 -12.99 14.51
C LEU A 147 -1.13 -14.42 14.74
N SER A 148 -0.30 -15.42 14.45
CA SER A 148 -0.62 -16.86 14.60
C SER A 148 -1.11 -17.19 16.01
N LYS A 149 -2.07 -18.11 16.10
CA LYS A 149 -2.63 -18.67 17.34
C LYS A 149 -3.26 -17.66 18.31
N LEU A 150 -3.40 -16.38 17.94
CA LEU A 150 -4.08 -15.40 18.76
C LEU A 150 -5.59 -15.62 18.72
N ASP A 151 -6.26 -15.27 19.81
CA ASP A 151 -7.71 -15.09 19.80
C ASP A 151 -8.05 -13.67 19.35
N LEU A 152 -8.56 -13.60 18.13
CA LEU A 152 -8.95 -12.41 17.40
C LEU A 152 -10.42 -12.56 16.96
N SER A 153 -11.19 -13.40 17.64
CA SER A 153 -12.61 -13.55 17.38
C SER A 153 -13.34 -12.22 17.57
N TYR A 154 -14.34 -11.96 16.72
CA TYR A 154 -15.14 -10.73 16.71
C TYR A 154 -14.37 -9.42 16.41
N VAL A 155 -13.08 -9.48 16.10
CA VAL A 155 -12.28 -8.28 15.81
C VAL A 155 -12.62 -7.73 14.44
N ASP A 156 -12.72 -6.40 14.34
CA ASP A 156 -12.95 -5.68 13.09
C ASP A 156 -11.62 -5.22 12.48
N PHE A 157 -11.23 -5.85 11.37
CA PHE A 157 -10.10 -5.53 10.49
C PHE A 157 -10.54 -4.89 9.17
N SER A 158 -11.78 -4.40 9.06
CA SER A 158 -12.26 -3.85 7.79
C SER A 158 -11.35 -2.69 7.34
N TYR A 159 -11.08 -2.57 6.04
CA TYR A 159 -10.17 -1.56 5.47
C TYR A 159 -8.72 -1.61 5.97
N ALA A 160 -8.33 -2.62 6.75
CA ALA A 160 -6.96 -2.76 7.24
C ALA A 160 -6.02 -3.21 6.12
N CYS A 161 -4.73 -2.91 6.29
CA CYS A 161 -3.68 -3.52 5.49
C CYS A 161 -3.08 -4.68 6.30
N ILE A 162 -3.35 -5.91 5.90
CA ILE A 162 -2.88 -7.14 6.56
C ILE A 162 -2.05 -8.00 5.58
N GLN A 163 -1.41 -7.36 4.60
CA GLN A 163 -0.64 -8.03 3.56
C GLN A 163 0.46 -8.89 4.17
N LYS A 164 0.58 -10.14 3.72
CA LYS A 164 1.61 -11.08 4.21
C LYS A 164 1.60 -11.29 5.73
N THR A 165 0.51 -10.94 6.41
CA THR A 165 0.33 -11.19 7.85
C THR A 165 0.06 -12.68 8.08
N CYS A 166 0.69 -13.26 9.10
CA CYS A 166 0.56 -14.67 9.44
C CYS A 166 -0.50 -14.86 10.54
N PHE A 167 -1.66 -15.40 10.17
CA PHE A 167 -2.77 -15.80 11.04
C PHE A 167 -2.85 -17.31 11.28
N ARG A 168 -1.77 -18.06 11.04
CA ARG A 168 -1.75 -19.53 11.17
C ARG A 168 -2.35 -20.00 12.50
N GLY A 169 -3.38 -20.85 12.43
CA GLY A 169 -4.07 -21.38 13.61
C GLY A 169 -4.70 -20.34 14.54
N ALA A 170 -4.87 -19.09 14.12
CA ALA A 170 -5.54 -18.06 14.92
C ALA A 170 -7.05 -18.32 15.01
N ASN A 171 -7.67 -17.90 16.11
CA ASN A 171 -9.12 -17.86 16.21
C ASN A 171 -9.63 -16.51 15.67
N LEU A 172 -10.32 -16.54 14.55
CA LEU A 172 -10.87 -15.39 13.84
C LEU A 172 -12.39 -15.54 13.62
N GLN A 173 -13.04 -16.36 14.45
CA GLN A 173 -14.48 -16.57 14.36
C GLN A 173 -15.22 -15.22 14.44
N LYS A 174 -16.13 -14.98 13.49
CA LYS A 174 -16.92 -13.75 13.40
C LYS A 174 -16.10 -12.44 13.29
N ALA A 175 -14.82 -12.54 12.96
CA ALA A 175 -14.02 -11.36 12.64
C ALA A 175 -14.49 -10.73 11.32
N LYS A 176 -14.30 -9.42 11.20
CA LYS A 176 -14.65 -8.66 10.00
C LYS A 176 -13.40 -8.23 9.26
N PHE A 177 -13.44 -8.39 7.95
CA PHE A 177 -12.37 -8.15 6.99
C PHE A 177 -12.93 -7.47 5.73
N GLY A 178 -14.02 -6.71 5.87
CA GLY A 178 -14.64 -6.02 4.74
C GLY A 178 -13.63 -5.06 4.09
N ASP A 179 -13.48 -5.16 2.77
CA ASP A 179 -12.55 -4.32 1.99
C ASP A 179 -11.10 -4.33 2.51
N VAL A 180 -10.64 -5.44 3.13
CA VAL A 180 -9.26 -5.57 3.63
C VAL A 180 -8.27 -5.82 2.50
N GLU A 181 -7.03 -5.32 2.65
CA GLU A 181 -5.88 -5.71 1.82
C GLU A 181 -5.11 -6.85 2.48
N ALA A 182 -5.35 -8.08 2.04
CA ALA A 182 -4.81 -9.31 2.62
C ALA A 182 -4.08 -10.18 1.58
N ASP A 183 -3.48 -9.55 0.57
CA ASP A 183 -2.70 -10.28 -0.42
C ASP A 183 -1.48 -10.97 0.21
N GLY A 184 -1.27 -12.23 -0.18
CA GLY A 184 -0.19 -13.08 0.33
C GLY A 184 -0.28 -13.44 1.83
N SER A 185 -1.38 -13.11 2.51
CA SER A 185 -1.54 -13.41 3.94
C SER A 185 -1.78 -14.89 4.20
N ASP A 186 -1.39 -15.37 5.38
CA ASP A 186 -1.38 -16.79 5.73
C ASP A 186 -2.39 -17.11 6.82
N PHE A 187 -3.53 -17.64 6.43
CA PHE A 187 -4.63 -18.12 7.26
C PHE A 187 -4.65 -19.64 7.42
N GLN A 188 -3.55 -20.34 7.14
CA GLN A 188 -3.52 -21.79 7.21
C GLN A 188 -3.95 -22.30 8.60
N ASP A 189 -4.80 -23.33 8.63
CA ASP A 189 -5.35 -23.92 9.86
C ASP A 189 -6.13 -22.95 10.77
N ALA A 190 -6.46 -21.72 10.31
CA ALA A 190 -7.17 -20.72 11.10
C ALA A 190 -8.67 -21.03 11.27
N LEU A 191 -9.26 -20.57 12.38
CA LEU A 191 -10.70 -20.67 12.63
C LEU A 191 -11.42 -19.42 12.12
N LEU A 192 -12.05 -19.51 10.95
CA LEU A 192 -12.70 -18.40 10.23
C LEU A 192 -14.22 -18.58 10.13
N ARG A 193 -14.82 -19.28 11.09
CA ARG A 193 -16.27 -19.53 11.09
C ARG A 193 -17.04 -18.22 11.14
N GLU A 194 -18.03 -18.08 10.26
CA GLU A 194 -18.93 -16.92 10.21
C GLU A 194 -18.19 -15.56 10.07
N CYS A 195 -16.97 -15.52 9.52
CA CYS A 195 -16.25 -14.26 9.29
C CYS A 195 -16.78 -13.51 8.05
N GLU A 196 -16.48 -12.21 7.96
CA GLU A 196 -16.92 -11.35 6.84
C GLU A 196 -15.71 -10.86 6.03
N PHE A 197 -15.48 -11.38 4.82
CA PHE A 197 -14.46 -10.97 3.84
C PHE A 197 -15.08 -10.25 2.62
N ILE A 198 -16.20 -9.55 2.80
CA ILE A 198 -16.92 -8.90 1.69
C ILE A 198 -15.98 -7.90 1.00
N GLY A 199 -15.78 -8.04 -0.32
CA GLY A 199 -14.91 -7.16 -1.11
C GLY A 199 -13.40 -7.25 -0.78
N ALA A 200 -12.99 -8.18 0.10
CA ALA A 200 -11.60 -8.32 0.51
C ALA A 200 -10.67 -8.69 -0.65
N ASN A 201 -9.45 -8.16 -0.65
CA ASN A 201 -8.37 -8.64 -1.50
C ASN A 201 -7.56 -9.71 -0.77
N LEU A 202 -7.75 -10.97 -1.15
CA LEU A 202 -7.07 -12.17 -0.65
C LEU A 202 -6.20 -12.82 -1.76
N SER A 203 -5.74 -12.04 -2.73
CA SER A 203 -4.97 -12.57 -3.86
C SER A 203 -3.68 -13.25 -3.37
N GLY A 204 -3.45 -14.49 -3.80
CA GLY A 204 -2.31 -15.29 -3.34
C GLY A 204 -2.31 -15.65 -1.85
N ALA A 205 -3.39 -15.40 -1.11
CA ALA A 205 -3.48 -15.78 0.30
C ALA A 205 -3.51 -17.30 0.47
N VAL A 206 -3.02 -17.78 1.62
CA VAL A 206 -3.00 -19.20 1.98
C VAL A 206 -4.07 -19.47 3.02
N LEU A 207 -5.14 -20.17 2.66
CA LEU A 207 -6.24 -20.59 3.52
C LEU A 207 -6.34 -22.12 3.62
N ASP A 208 -5.22 -22.83 3.39
CA ASP A 208 -5.18 -24.28 3.45
C ASP A 208 -5.66 -24.80 4.81
N ARG A 209 -6.57 -25.79 4.78
CA ARG A 209 -7.23 -26.39 5.96
C ARG A 209 -7.91 -25.38 6.89
N ALA A 210 -8.16 -24.15 6.44
CA ALA A 210 -8.87 -23.16 7.24
C ALA A 210 -10.35 -23.54 7.39
N HIS A 211 -10.94 -23.15 8.52
CA HIS A 211 -12.33 -23.43 8.86
C HIS A 211 -13.21 -22.23 8.50
N LEU A 212 -13.72 -22.17 7.28
CA LEU A 212 -14.50 -21.08 6.68
C LEU A 212 -16.02 -21.36 6.66
N GLN A 213 -16.52 -22.22 7.56
CA GLN A 213 -17.93 -22.59 7.54
C GLN A 213 -18.81 -21.35 7.74
N SER A 214 -19.78 -21.15 6.84
CA SER A 214 -20.66 -19.98 6.80
C SER A 214 -19.94 -18.61 6.70
N ALA A 215 -18.68 -18.58 6.27
CA ALA A 215 -17.97 -17.33 6.02
C ALA A 215 -18.58 -16.59 4.82
N ASN A 216 -18.56 -15.26 4.87
CA ASN A 216 -19.00 -14.41 3.77
C ASN A 216 -17.84 -13.86 2.97
N LEU A 217 -17.56 -14.44 1.81
CA LEU A 217 -16.54 -14.03 0.84
C LEU A 217 -17.19 -13.44 -0.43
N GLN A 218 -18.38 -12.87 -0.32
CA GLN A 218 -19.05 -12.22 -1.44
C GLN A 218 -18.15 -11.11 -2.02
N ASP A 219 -18.05 -11.08 -3.36
CA ASP A 219 -17.25 -10.10 -4.12
C ASP A 219 -15.73 -10.10 -3.78
N ALA A 220 -15.24 -11.06 -2.99
CA ALA A 220 -13.83 -11.15 -2.61
C ALA A 220 -12.93 -11.58 -3.77
N CYS A 221 -11.66 -11.15 -3.73
CA CYS A 221 -10.64 -11.52 -4.70
C CYS A 221 -9.67 -12.56 -4.13
N LEU A 222 -9.75 -13.81 -4.57
CA LEU A 222 -8.90 -14.93 -4.16
C LEU A 222 -8.03 -15.45 -5.32
N ILE A 223 -7.68 -14.58 -6.29
CA ILE A 223 -6.92 -14.98 -7.48
C ILE A 223 -5.58 -15.58 -7.07
N GLY A 224 -5.27 -16.77 -7.57
CA GLY A 224 -4.05 -17.51 -7.24
C GLY A 224 -3.91 -17.93 -5.78
N GLY A 225 -4.96 -17.77 -4.96
CA GLY A 225 -4.97 -18.17 -3.55
C GLY A 225 -5.04 -19.69 -3.39
N SER A 226 -4.56 -20.20 -2.25
CA SER A 226 -4.66 -21.62 -1.90
C SER A 226 -5.72 -21.83 -0.82
N LEU A 227 -6.66 -22.74 -1.07
CA LEU A 227 -7.71 -23.17 -0.16
C LEU A 227 -7.73 -24.71 -0.09
N CYS A 228 -6.56 -25.36 -0.17
CA CYS A 228 -6.45 -26.81 -0.17
C CYS A 228 -7.06 -27.38 1.11
N GLU A 229 -7.96 -28.35 0.97
CA GLU A 229 -8.64 -29.01 2.09
C GLU A 229 -9.39 -28.06 3.04
N ALA A 230 -9.66 -26.81 2.62
CA ALA A 230 -10.39 -25.84 3.42
C ALA A 230 -11.87 -26.25 3.58
N ASP A 231 -12.46 -25.96 4.74
CA ASP A 231 -13.87 -26.23 5.01
C ASP A 231 -14.72 -24.97 4.78
N LEU A 232 -15.28 -24.86 3.58
CA LEU A 232 -16.13 -23.77 3.09
C LEU A 232 -17.62 -24.15 3.09
N ARG A 233 -18.03 -25.12 3.92
CA ARG A 233 -19.45 -25.51 4.00
C ARG A 233 -20.33 -24.31 4.25
N THR A 234 -21.41 -24.22 3.45
CA THR A 234 -22.39 -23.12 3.50
C THR A 234 -21.80 -21.71 3.37
N ALA A 235 -20.56 -21.56 2.88
CA ALA A 235 -19.94 -20.25 2.66
C ALA A 235 -20.62 -19.48 1.51
N HIS A 236 -20.56 -18.15 1.59
CA HIS A 236 -21.08 -17.24 0.58
C HIS A 236 -19.91 -16.75 -0.29
N LEU A 237 -19.91 -17.11 -1.58
CA LEU A 237 -18.85 -16.84 -2.57
C LEU A 237 -19.43 -16.20 -3.84
N GLN A 238 -20.59 -15.53 -3.72
CA GLN A 238 -21.25 -14.91 -4.85
C GLN A 238 -20.31 -13.88 -5.49
N ASN A 239 -20.16 -13.97 -6.81
CA ASN A 239 -19.23 -13.14 -7.61
C ASN A 239 -17.76 -13.16 -7.17
N ALA A 240 -17.33 -14.05 -6.27
CA ALA A 240 -15.94 -14.13 -5.85
C ALA A 240 -15.02 -14.42 -7.05
N LYS A 241 -13.84 -13.80 -7.07
CA LYS A 241 -12.82 -14.03 -8.10
C LYS A 241 -11.87 -15.11 -7.61
N LEU A 242 -11.95 -16.29 -8.20
CA LEU A 242 -11.19 -17.49 -7.83
C LEU A 242 -10.33 -17.98 -9.02
N ALA A 243 -9.98 -17.09 -9.94
CA ALA A 243 -9.13 -17.45 -11.08
C ALA A 243 -7.80 -18.01 -10.58
N ASP A 244 -7.36 -19.15 -11.15
CA ASP A 244 -6.15 -19.88 -10.78
C ASP A 244 -6.05 -20.28 -9.29
N ALA A 245 -7.16 -20.22 -8.53
CA ALA A 245 -7.16 -20.61 -7.12
C ALA A 245 -7.06 -22.13 -6.96
N ASN A 246 -6.36 -22.58 -5.92
CA ASN A 246 -6.21 -24.00 -5.60
C ASN A 246 -7.20 -24.44 -4.51
N LEU A 247 -8.30 -25.07 -4.89
CA LEU A 247 -9.32 -25.62 -3.99
C LEU A 247 -9.27 -27.17 -3.94
N HIS A 248 -8.09 -27.76 -4.16
CA HIS A 248 -7.94 -29.21 -4.11
C HIS A 248 -8.46 -29.79 -2.79
N GLY A 249 -9.37 -30.76 -2.86
CA GLY A 249 -9.94 -31.40 -1.68
C GLY A 249 -10.81 -30.51 -0.79
N ALA A 250 -11.09 -29.26 -1.17
CA ALA A 250 -11.89 -28.34 -0.36
C ALA A 250 -13.33 -28.84 -0.19
N ASN A 251 -13.93 -28.57 0.96
CA ASN A 251 -15.33 -28.90 1.25
C ASN A 251 -16.23 -27.68 1.04
N LEU A 252 -16.92 -27.62 -0.09
CA LEU A 252 -17.85 -26.57 -0.50
C LEU A 252 -19.31 -27.05 -0.43
N GLU A 253 -19.63 -28.06 0.41
CA GLU A 253 -21.00 -28.55 0.52
C GLU A 253 -21.97 -27.42 0.90
N GLY A 254 -23.01 -27.22 0.07
CA GLY A 254 -23.99 -26.17 0.27
C GLY A 254 -23.48 -24.73 0.07
N ALA A 255 -22.24 -24.53 -0.37
CA ALA A 255 -21.70 -23.19 -0.62
C ALA A 255 -22.43 -22.48 -1.77
N ASN A 256 -22.53 -21.16 -1.70
CA ASN A 256 -23.14 -20.35 -2.74
C ASN A 256 -22.08 -19.67 -3.62
N LEU A 257 -21.84 -20.23 -4.80
CA LEU A 257 -20.87 -19.74 -5.79
C LEU A 257 -21.55 -19.03 -6.97
N LYS A 258 -22.79 -18.53 -6.82
CA LYS A 258 -23.49 -17.87 -7.93
C LYS A 258 -22.61 -16.78 -8.56
N GLY A 259 -22.37 -16.88 -9.86
CA GLY A 259 -21.58 -15.89 -10.62
C GLY A 259 -20.07 -15.85 -10.32
N ALA A 260 -19.55 -16.75 -9.48
CA ALA A 260 -18.13 -16.83 -9.15
C ALA A 260 -17.28 -17.07 -10.41
N LYS A 261 -16.06 -16.51 -10.44
CA LYS A 261 -15.13 -16.62 -11.57
C LYS A 261 -14.06 -17.66 -11.25
N LEU A 262 -14.12 -18.82 -11.91
CA LEU A 262 -13.29 -19.99 -11.61
C LEU A 262 -12.31 -20.36 -12.74
N SER A 263 -12.04 -19.50 -13.72
CA SER A 263 -11.12 -19.85 -14.83
C SER A 263 -9.77 -20.30 -14.28
N GLY A 264 -9.29 -21.49 -14.68
CA GLY A 264 -8.03 -22.08 -14.20
C GLY A 264 -8.08 -22.67 -12.79
N ALA A 265 -9.19 -22.55 -12.05
CA ALA A 265 -9.27 -23.02 -10.67
C ALA A 265 -9.14 -24.56 -10.57
N ASN A 266 -8.39 -25.01 -9.56
CA ASN A 266 -8.24 -26.43 -9.25
C ASN A 266 -9.26 -26.88 -8.20
N LEU A 267 -10.30 -27.60 -8.62
CA LEU A 267 -11.34 -28.19 -7.77
C LEU A 267 -11.22 -29.72 -7.73
N LYS A 268 -10.04 -30.29 -8.04
CA LYS A 268 -9.83 -31.73 -7.97
C LYS A 268 -10.17 -32.26 -6.58
N SER A 269 -10.93 -33.35 -6.53
CA SER A 269 -11.40 -34.00 -5.29
C SER A 269 -12.24 -33.12 -4.36
N ALA A 270 -12.66 -31.91 -4.78
CA ALA A 270 -13.48 -31.02 -3.97
C ALA A 270 -14.91 -31.57 -3.76
N ASN A 271 -15.51 -31.27 -2.62
CA ASN A 271 -16.91 -31.59 -2.36
C ASN A 271 -17.81 -30.39 -2.67
N LEU A 272 -18.52 -30.42 -3.80
CA LEU A 272 -19.47 -29.40 -4.24
C LEU A 272 -20.93 -29.88 -4.11
N GLN A 273 -21.19 -30.89 -3.28
CA GLN A 273 -22.56 -31.39 -3.09
C GLN A 273 -23.48 -30.27 -2.63
N ARG A 274 -24.67 -30.18 -3.24
CA ARG A 274 -25.67 -29.13 -2.95
C ARG A 274 -25.16 -27.69 -3.13
N ALA A 275 -24.01 -27.46 -3.75
CA ALA A 275 -23.50 -26.12 -4.00
C ALA A 275 -24.37 -25.38 -5.03
N TYR A 276 -24.48 -24.06 -4.90
CA TYR A 276 -25.18 -23.21 -5.86
C TYR A 276 -24.18 -22.66 -6.88
N LEU A 277 -24.15 -23.25 -8.07
CA LEU A 277 -23.21 -22.94 -9.17
C LEU A 277 -23.92 -22.25 -10.34
N ARG A 278 -25.01 -21.52 -10.07
CA ARG A 278 -25.75 -20.81 -11.13
C ARG A 278 -24.88 -19.74 -11.78
N GLU A 279 -24.96 -19.64 -13.11
CA GLU A 279 -24.24 -18.63 -13.90
C GLU A 279 -22.71 -18.69 -13.75
N VAL A 280 -22.17 -19.86 -13.41
CA VAL A 280 -20.73 -20.12 -13.29
C VAL A 280 -20.18 -20.70 -14.60
N ASP A 281 -19.02 -20.20 -15.03
CA ASP A 281 -18.26 -20.78 -16.15
C ASP A 281 -17.23 -21.77 -15.62
N LEU A 282 -17.37 -23.04 -16.04
CA LEU A 282 -16.57 -24.18 -15.61
C LEU A 282 -15.64 -24.72 -16.71
N ARG A 283 -15.60 -24.10 -17.91
CA ARG A 283 -14.85 -24.63 -19.07
C ARG A 283 -13.37 -24.87 -18.79
N ASP A 284 -12.74 -23.99 -18.01
CA ASP A 284 -11.32 -24.06 -17.66
C ASP A 284 -11.07 -24.53 -16.21
N THR A 285 -12.07 -25.17 -15.57
CA THR A 285 -11.95 -25.67 -14.19
C THR A 285 -11.51 -27.13 -14.14
N GLN A 286 -10.58 -27.44 -13.23
CA GLN A 286 -10.15 -28.83 -13.00
C GLN A 286 -11.10 -29.49 -11.98
N LEU A 287 -11.93 -30.42 -12.44
CA LEU A 287 -13.00 -31.04 -11.63
C LEU A 287 -12.80 -32.55 -11.40
N GLU A 288 -11.60 -33.09 -11.65
CA GLU A 288 -11.33 -34.52 -11.55
C GLU A 288 -11.57 -35.01 -10.12
N GLY A 289 -12.49 -35.97 -9.96
CA GLY A 289 -12.89 -36.49 -8.65
C GLY A 289 -13.78 -35.55 -7.82
N ALA A 290 -14.17 -34.39 -8.34
CA ALA A 290 -15.08 -33.48 -7.63
C ALA A 290 -16.48 -34.09 -7.48
N LYS A 291 -17.10 -33.90 -6.30
CA LYS A 291 -18.44 -34.43 -5.98
C LYS A 291 -19.49 -33.34 -6.21
N LEU A 292 -20.35 -33.50 -7.22
CA LEU A 292 -21.38 -32.51 -7.61
C LEU A 292 -22.83 -32.94 -7.26
N GLY A 293 -23.01 -33.96 -6.43
CA GLY A 293 -24.34 -34.51 -6.09
C GLY A 293 -25.29 -33.43 -5.55
N GLY A 294 -26.40 -33.19 -6.25
CA GLY A 294 -27.39 -32.19 -5.87
C GLY A 294 -26.97 -30.73 -6.08
N ALA A 295 -25.83 -30.46 -6.73
CA ALA A 295 -25.41 -29.10 -7.05
C ALA A 295 -26.38 -28.44 -8.05
N ASN A 296 -26.67 -27.15 -7.86
CA ASN A 296 -27.50 -26.38 -8.76
C ASN A 296 -26.64 -25.75 -9.87
N LEU A 297 -26.68 -26.35 -11.05
CA LEU A 297 -25.90 -25.95 -12.23
C LEU A 297 -26.72 -25.13 -13.24
N LEU A 298 -27.88 -24.59 -12.86
CA LEU A 298 -28.73 -23.86 -13.80
C LEU A 298 -28.00 -22.63 -14.38
N GLY A 299 -27.81 -22.62 -15.70
CA GLY A 299 -27.08 -21.56 -16.41
C GLY A 299 -25.56 -21.64 -16.26
N ALA A 300 -25.02 -22.71 -15.67
CA ALA A 300 -23.59 -22.97 -15.70
C ALA A 300 -23.18 -23.42 -17.12
N ILE A 301 -22.01 -22.99 -17.55
CA ILE A 301 -21.41 -23.42 -18.83
C ILE A 301 -20.22 -24.33 -18.46
N ARG A 302 -20.07 -25.43 -19.17
CA ARG A 302 -18.97 -26.38 -18.99
C ARG A 302 -18.36 -26.73 -20.33
#